data_AF-A0A915UY32-F1
#
_entry.id   AF-A0A915UY32-F1
#
_cell.length_a   1.000
_cell.length_b   1.000
_cell.length_c   1.000
_cell.angle_alpha   90.00
_cell.angle_beta   90.00
_cell.angle_gamma   90.00
#
_symmetry.space_group_name_H-M   'P 1'
#
loop_
_entity.id
_entity.type
_entity.pdbx_description
1 polymer ?
#
loop_
_entity_poly.entity_id
_entity_poly.type
_entity_poly.pdbx_seq_one_letter_code
_entity_poly.pdbx_strand_id
1 'polypeptide(L)'
;MWSRIVNANFMALGAGGFVGYILSITMGSILLSWMYRGSGHSILIVALWHGLFDFVSASPVAEGTGNAVISGVVIVWVILILRTAARRR
;
A
#
# COMPACT_ATOMS: atom_id res chain seq x y z
N MET A 1 -9.64 -0.78 28.54
CA MET A 1 -8.70 -1.26 27.50
C MET A 1 -9.35 -1.34 26.12
N TRP A 2 -10.57 -1.89 26.00
CA TRP A 2 -11.32 -1.99 24.73
C TRP A 2 -11.67 -0.65 24.06
N SER A 3 -11.91 0.42 24.83
CA SER A 3 -12.31 1.74 24.30
C SER A 3 -11.19 2.54 23.59
N ARG A 4 -9.93 2.12 23.68
CA ARG A 4 -8.81 2.75 22.95
C ARG A 4 -8.60 2.19 21.55
N ILE A 5 -9.14 1.00 21.27
CA ILE A 5 -8.94 0.29 20.00
C ILE A 5 -9.98 0.73 18.96
N VAL A 6 -11.15 1.22 19.39
CA VAL A 6 -12.29 1.52 18.51
C VAL A 6 -12.37 3.00 18.08
N ASN A 7 -11.57 3.91 18.67
CA ASN A 7 -11.72 5.36 18.50
C ASN A 7 -10.71 6.02 17.54
N ALA A 8 -10.39 5.36 16.43
CA ALA A 8 -9.72 5.99 15.29
C ALA A 8 -10.63 5.89 14.07
N ASN A 9 -11.77 6.59 14.13
CA ASN A 9 -12.67 6.69 12.98
C ASN A 9 -11.96 7.40 11.83
N PHE A 10 -12.26 7.03 10.58
CA PHE A 10 -11.76 7.74 9.38
C PHE A 10 -11.98 9.26 9.42
N MET A 11 -12.97 9.70 10.19
CA MET A 11 -13.24 11.10 10.49
C MET A 11 -12.08 11.84 11.18
N ALA A 12 -11.24 11.13 11.95
CA ALA A 12 -10.07 11.67 12.63
C ALA A 12 -8.89 11.94 11.69
N LEU A 13 -8.89 11.40 10.47
CA LEU A 13 -7.87 11.68 9.45
C LEU A 13 -7.97 13.10 8.89
N GLY A 14 -9.13 13.75 9.04
CA GLY A 14 -9.46 14.99 8.34
C GLY A 14 -9.52 14.80 6.82
N ALA A 15 -9.91 15.85 6.09
CA ALA A 15 -10.02 15.77 4.63
C ALA A 15 -8.68 15.42 3.94
N GLY A 16 -7.58 15.99 4.43
CA GLY A 16 -6.24 15.72 3.89
C GLY A 16 -5.76 14.28 4.14
N GLY A 17 -5.92 13.76 5.36
CA GLY A 17 -5.55 12.38 5.67
C GLY A 17 -6.44 11.36 4.94
N PHE A 18 -7.72 11.69 4.72
CA PHE A 18 -8.61 10.84 3.93
C PHE A 18 -8.19 10.76 2.45
N VAL A 19 -7.79 11.87 1.82
CA VAL A 19 -7.25 11.86 0.45
C VAL A 19 -5.97 11.01 0.38
N GLY A 20 -5.06 11.19 1.34
CA GLY A 20 -3.84 10.38 1.42
C GLY A 20 -4.13 8.88 1.56
N TYR A 21 -5.14 8.53 2.38
CA TYR A 21 -5.60 7.16 2.56
C TYR A 21 -6.15 6.54 1.26
N ILE A 22 -7.06 7.24 0.57
CA ILE A 22 -7.63 6.77 -0.70
C ILE A 22 -6.54 6.61 -1.77
N LEU A 23 -5.61 7.56 -1.86
CA LEU A 23 -4.47 7.47 -2.77
C LEU A 23 -3.61 6.24 -2.47
N SER A 24 -3.30 6.01 -1.20
CA SER A 24 -2.51 4.85 -0.76
C SER A 24 -3.17 3.53 -1.18
N ILE A 25 -4.47 3.35 -0.90
CA ILE A 25 -5.22 2.13 -1.29
C ILE A 25 -5.24 1.96 -2.81
N THR A 26 -5.43 3.05 -3.54
CA THR A 26 -5.47 3.01 -5.01
C THR A 26 -4.14 2.55 -5.57
N MET A 27 -3.03 3.11 -5.09
CA MET A 27 -1.69 2.72 -5.52
C MET A 27 -1.37 1.26 -5.15
N GLY A 28 -1.71 0.85 -3.93
CA GLY A 28 -1.58 -0.56 -3.50
C GLY A 28 -2.35 -1.50 -4.41
N SER A 29 -3.61 -1.17 -4.72
CA SER A 29 -4.46 -1.98 -5.60
C SER A 29 -3.89 -2.14 -7.02
N ILE A 30 -3.27 -1.08 -7.57
CA ILE A 30 -2.61 -1.14 -8.89
C ILE A 30 -1.40 -2.08 -8.84
N LEU A 31 -0.57 -1.99 -7.79
CA LEU A 31 0.60 -2.86 -7.62
C LEU A 31 0.18 -4.34 -7.53
N LEU A 32 -0.78 -4.66 -6.67
CA LEU A 32 -1.28 -6.01 -6.50
C LEU A 32 -1.89 -6.57 -7.80
N SER A 33 -2.65 -5.75 -8.53
CA SER A 33 -3.22 -6.13 -9.83
C SER A 33 -2.14 -6.41 -10.88
N TRP A 34 -1.05 -5.65 -10.87
CA TRP A 34 0.08 -5.88 -11.75
C TRP A 34 0.81 -7.17 -11.40
N MET A 35 1.08 -7.44 -10.12
CA MET A 35 1.69 -8.69 -9.68
C MET A 35 0.82 -9.90 -10.02
N TYR A 36 -0.49 -9.81 -9.80
CA TYR A 36 -1.45 -10.85 -10.13
C TYR A 36 -1.38 -11.26 -11.61
N ARG A 37 -1.39 -10.29 -12.53
CA ARG A 37 -1.26 -10.57 -13.97
C ARG A 37 0.14 -11.09 -14.32
N GLY A 38 1.19 -10.50 -13.74
CA GLY A 38 2.59 -10.87 -14.00
C GLY A 38 2.95 -12.28 -13.55
N SER A 39 2.28 -12.79 -12.52
CA SER A 39 2.49 -14.14 -11.98
C SER A 39 1.55 -15.19 -12.57
N GLY A 40 0.87 -14.91 -13.68
CA GLY A 40 -0.08 -15.84 -14.28
C GLY A 40 -1.35 -16.06 -13.46
N HIS A 41 -1.88 -15.02 -12.82
CA HIS A 41 -3.12 -15.05 -12.00
C HIS A 41 -3.01 -15.83 -10.69
N SER A 42 -1.80 -15.90 -10.12
CA SER A 42 -1.57 -16.50 -8.80
C SER A 42 -2.01 -15.57 -7.67
N ILE A 43 -2.97 -16.01 -6.84
CA ILE A 43 -3.38 -15.28 -5.64
C ILE A 43 -2.32 -15.41 -4.53
N LEU A 44 -1.59 -16.53 -4.49
CA LEU A 44 -0.60 -16.80 -3.45
C LEU A 44 0.51 -15.75 -3.43
N ILE A 45 1.03 -15.35 -4.60
CA ILE A 45 2.08 -14.33 -4.66
C ILE A 45 1.58 -12.97 -4.17
N VAL A 46 0.32 -12.64 -4.46
CA VAL A 46 -0.31 -11.39 -4.08
C VAL A 46 -0.50 -11.36 -2.56
N ALA A 47 -0.98 -12.45 -1.98
CA ALA A 47 -1.16 -12.58 -0.54
C ALA A 47 0.17 -12.53 0.21
N LEU A 48 1.21 -13.22 -0.29
CA LEU A 48 2.54 -13.18 0.30
C LEU A 48 3.14 -11.78 0.27
N TRP A 49 3.02 -11.07 -0.85
CA TRP A 49 3.52 -9.71 -0.98
C TRP A 49 2.77 -8.72 -0.08
N HIS A 50 1.43 -8.78 -0.10
CA HIS A 50 0.59 -7.93 0.74
C HIS A 50 0.87 -8.17 2.22
N GLY A 51 0.91 -9.43 2.65
CA GLY A 51 1.20 -9.79 4.03
C GLY A 51 2.61 -9.37 4.47
N LEU A 52 3.60 -9.49 3.59
CA LEU A 52 4.96 -9.02 3.88
C LEU A 52 5.01 -7.49 4.05
N PHE A 53 4.33 -6.74 3.17
CA PHE A 53 4.23 -5.30 3.28
C PHE A 53 3.58 -4.86 4.60
N ASP A 54 2.46 -5.49 4.96
CA ASP A 54 1.76 -5.21 6.22
C ASP A 54 2.64 -5.55 7.43
N PHE A 55 3.32 -6.71 7.39
CA PHE A 55 4.20 -7.14 8.47
C PHE A 55 5.36 -6.17 8.69
N VAL A 56 6.02 -5.74 7.61
CA VAL A 56 7.13 -4.77 7.71
C VAL A 56 6.61 -3.41 8.18
N SER A 57 5.48 -2.95 7.64
CA SER A 57 4.90 -1.64 7.99
C SER A 57 4.39 -1.57 9.44
N ALA A 58 4.00 -2.72 10.01
CA ALA A 58 3.63 -2.86 11.41
C ALA A 58 4.83 -3.13 12.35
N SER A 59 6.02 -3.36 11.79
CA SER A 59 7.20 -3.67 12.60
C SER A 59 7.75 -2.42 13.31
N PRO A 60 8.44 -2.57 14.45
CA PRO A 60 9.10 -1.46 15.14
C PRO A 60 10.14 -0.72 14.27
N VAL A 61 10.70 -1.41 13.27
CA VAL A 61 11.64 -0.81 12.29
C VAL A 61 10.96 0.21 11.39
N ALA A 62 9.65 0.09 11.17
CA ALA A 62 8.88 1.04 10.39
C ALA A 62 8.39 2.24 11.22
N GLU A 63 8.58 2.25 12.55
CA GLU A 63 8.21 3.39 13.38
C GLU A 63 8.94 4.67 12.97
N GLY A 64 8.22 5.79 12.95
CA GLY A 64 8.73 7.08 12.48
C GLY A 64 8.87 7.14 10.96
N THR A 65 10.08 7.39 10.46
CA THR A 65 10.32 7.63 9.03
C THR A 65 10.29 6.34 8.18
N GLY A 66 10.42 5.16 8.80
CA GLY A 66 10.48 3.89 8.08
C GLY A 66 9.22 3.62 7.24
N ASN A 67 8.03 3.84 7.81
CA ASN A 67 6.77 3.64 7.11
C ASN A 67 6.59 4.60 5.91
N ALA A 68 7.05 5.86 6.06
CA ALA A 68 7.03 6.83 4.97
C ALA A 68 7.97 6.45 3.82
N VAL A 69 9.16 5.94 4.14
CA VAL A 69 10.13 5.47 3.15
C VAL A 69 9.59 4.26 2.37
N ILE A 70 9.08 3.24 3.08
CA ILE A 70 8.55 2.03 2.45
C ILE A 70 7.36 2.39 1.54
N SER A 71 6.44 3.23 2.02
CA SER A 71 5.31 3.73 1.22
C SER A 71 5.78 4.51 -0.01
N GLY A 72 6.81 5.36 0.14
CA GLY A 72 7.40 6.10 -0.97
C GLY A 72 7.99 5.19 -2.05
N VAL A 73 8.69 4.13 -1.66
CA VAL A 73 9.23 3.12 -2.58
C VAL A 73 8.10 2.44 -3.36
N VAL A 74 7.03 2.04 -2.69
CA VAL A 74 5.85 1.44 -3.32
C VAL A 74 5.21 2.39 -4.34
N ILE A 75 5.05 3.67 -4.00
CA ILE A 75 4.48 4.68 -4.92
C ILE A 75 5.36 4.84 -6.17
N VAL A 76 6.68 4.98 -6.00
CA VAL A 76 7.61 5.09 -7.13
C VAL A 76 7.54 3.86 -8.02
N TRP A 77 7.45 2.66 -7.43
CA TRP A 77 7.31 1.43 -8.20
C TRP A 77 6.02 1.41 -9.02
N VAL A 78 4.89 1.81 -8.44
CA VAL A 78 3.62 1.93 -9.18
C VAL A 78 3.73 2.90 -10.34
N ILE A 79 4.38 4.06 -10.15
CA ILE A 79 4.62 5.03 -11.22
C ILE A 79 5.43 4.40 -12.36
N LEU A 80 6.46 3.60 -12.06
CA LEU A 80 7.25 2.89 -13.08
C LEU A 80 6.41 1.84 -13.82
N ILE A 81 5.55 1.09 -13.11
CA ILE A 81 4.61 0.14 -13.73
C ILE A 81 3.68 0.87 -14.69
N LEU A 82 3.08 1.98 -14.29
CA LEU A 82 2.18 2.76 -15.14
C LEU A 82 2.90 3.32 -16.37
N ARG A 83 4.12 3.85 -16.20
CA ARG A 83 4.95 4.34 -17.31
C ARG A 83 5.31 3.24 -18.30
N THR A 84 5.69 2.06 -17.81
CA THR A 84 6.02 0.93 -18.70
C THR A 84 4.78 0.38 -19.40
N ALA A 85 3.62 0.34 -18.75
CA ALA A 85 2.36 -0.02 -19.37
C ALA A 85 1.93 0.99 -20.46
N ALA A 86 2.13 2.29 -20.22
CA ALA A 86 1.84 3.33 -21.20
C ALA A 86 2.76 3.27 -22.43
N ARG A 87 4.02 2.85 -22.27
CA ARG A 87 4.99 2.70 -23.37
C ARG A 87 4.77 1.45 -24.23
N ARG A 88 3.96 0.49 -23.77
CA ARG A 88 3.66 -0.78 -24.47
C ARG A 88 2.33 -0.72 -25.25
N ARG A 89 1.67 0.44 -25.26
CA ARG A 89 0.54 0.75 -26.13
C ARG A 89 1.04 1.49 -27.36
#